data_AF-A0A812XX30-F1
#
_entry.id   AF-A0A812XX30-F1
#
_cell.length_a   1.000
_cell.length_b   1.000
_cell.length_c   1.000
_cell.angle_alpha   90.00
_cell.angle_beta   90.00
_cell.angle_gamma   90.00
#
_symmetry.space_group_name_H-M   'P 1'
#
loop_
_entity.id
_entity.type
_entity.pdbx_description
1 polymer ?
#
loop_
_entity_poly.entity_id
_entity_poly.type
_entity_poly.pdbx_seq_one_letter_code
_entity_poly.pdbx_strand_id
1 'polypeptide(L)'
;MAGKLDLRQKAQIARGRPSDHGTDVVVQPSRDFDLDKTIFRTLDTTLARLATKDRMGIEVFWTEDAARRIEGAFAALPAAPAHEQALLDFMTEDCDFRMEHADGSFLDHLQFCYEYCAAHFKGHSPRVLFLHSIMGVGTNYFPMKLELVPKLQTLVSDEAFPSILRLLLHFDFVQELESQGPGRLAHDFGGVHFHRVLDNKKLFLDTESFWVQLNYQLIHLMDFLPIADWSLRMDDTYLDVFVAVHQLLKSCGKLMANVELKLESADGVGVRTQTTAIGFLMTRLIPSTLKRKLRKKEISRFSSQIGHSLDYKVMWRSSKL
;
A
#
# COMPACT_ATOMS: atom_id res chain seq x y z
N MET A 1 10.02 16.27 11.36
CA MET A 1 8.96 16.21 10.35
C MET A 1 8.32 14.83 10.47
N ALA A 2 7.20 14.71 11.18
CA ALA A 2 6.46 13.46 11.31
C ALA A 2 5.03 13.73 10.82
N GLY A 3 4.49 12.83 10.01
CA GLY A 3 3.10 12.91 9.59
C GLY A 3 2.14 12.85 10.77
N LYS A 4 0.92 13.34 10.58
CA LYS A 4 -0.16 13.26 11.54
C LYS A 4 -1.12 12.13 11.16
N LEU A 5 -1.21 11.15 12.04
CA LEU A 5 -2.16 10.04 11.84
C LEU A 5 -3.61 10.53 11.90
N ASP A 6 -4.40 10.13 10.91
CA ASP A 6 -5.85 10.30 10.92
C ASP A 6 -6.54 9.26 11.83
N LEU A 7 -7.86 9.37 12.01
CA LEU A 7 -8.62 8.44 12.84
C LEU A 7 -8.66 7.02 12.26
N ARG A 8 -8.61 6.84 10.93
CA ARG A 8 -8.58 5.51 10.31
C ARG A 8 -7.27 4.82 10.66
N GLN A 9 -6.15 5.49 10.41
CA GLN A 9 -4.80 5.01 10.67
C GLN A 9 -4.61 4.66 12.14
N LYS A 10 -5.05 5.54 13.05
CA LYS A 10 -5.07 5.25 14.50
C LYS A 10 -5.90 4.03 14.84
N ALA A 11 -7.10 3.88 14.26
CA ALA A 11 -7.95 2.72 14.49
C ALA A 11 -7.29 1.42 14.02
N GLN A 12 -6.62 1.46 12.87
CA GLN A 12 -5.91 0.31 12.30
C GLN A 12 -4.75 -0.13 13.19
N ILE A 13 -3.92 0.81 13.65
CA ILE A 13 -2.81 0.54 14.59
C ILE A 13 -3.35 0.05 15.94
N ALA A 14 -4.40 0.69 16.49
CA ALA A 14 -4.96 0.25 17.77
C ALA A 14 -5.53 -1.17 17.74
N ARG A 15 -6.02 -1.63 16.58
CA ARG A 15 -6.64 -2.96 16.42
C ARG A 15 -5.71 -4.01 15.83
N GLY A 16 -4.59 -3.63 15.23
CA GLY A 16 -3.75 -4.54 14.43
C GLY A 16 -4.48 -5.10 13.20
N ARG A 17 -5.39 -4.31 12.60
CA ARG A 17 -6.14 -4.71 11.41
C ARG A 17 -6.80 -3.56 10.67
N PRO A 18 -7.01 -3.66 9.34
CA PRO A 18 -7.97 -2.81 8.65
C PRO A 18 -9.41 -3.11 9.11
N SER A 19 -10.32 -2.15 8.98
CA SER A 19 -11.72 -2.31 9.36
C SER A 19 -12.63 -1.54 8.40
N ASP A 20 -13.80 -2.10 8.15
CA ASP A 20 -14.92 -1.37 7.55
C ASP A 20 -15.57 -0.49 8.64
N HIS A 21 -15.60 0.82 8.43
CA HIS A 21 -16.14 1.79 9.36
C HIS A 21 -17.52 2.33 8.95
N GLY A 22 -18.28 1.62 8.11
CA GLY A 22 -19.56 2.10 7.56
C GLY A 22 -20.62 2.53 8.58
N THR A 23 -20.56 2.03 9.82
CA THR A 23 -21.45 2.47 10.92
C THR A 23 -20.91 3.67 11.70
N ASP A 24 -19.62 3.96 11.59
CA ASP A 24 -18.90 4.98 12.35
C ASP A 24 -18.66 6.27 11.55
N VAL A 25 -18.84 6.25 10.22
CA VAL A 25 -18.45 7.35 9.33
C VAL A 25 -19.52 7.75 8.32
N VAL A 26 -19.46 9.00 7.90
CA VAL A 26 -20.12 9.53 6.70
C VAL A 26 -19.05 10.01 5.74
N VAL A 27 -19.11 9.57 4.48
CA VAL A 27 -18.14 9.93 3.43
C VAL A 27 -18.81 10.83 2.39
N GLN A 28 -18.20 11.97 2.09
CA GLN A 28 -18.69 12.93 1.09
C GLN A 28 -17.56 13.31 0.12
N PRO A 29 -17.85 13.69 -1.13
CA PRO A 29 -16.82 14.24 -2.01
C PRO A 29 -16.26 15.55 -1.45
N SER A 30 -14.94 15.69 -1.45
CA SER A 30 -14.31 16.96 -1.14
C SER A 30 -14.53 17.94 -2.29
N ARG A 31 -14.96 19.15 -1.96
CA ARG A 31 -15.22 20.22 -2.95
C ARG A 31 -13.95 20.78 -3.54
N ASP A 32 -12.87 20.77 -2.77
CA ASP A 32 -11.61 21.44 -3.10
C ASP A 32 -10.54 20.47 -3.63
N PHE A 33 -10.87 19.17 -3.77
CA PHE A 33 -9.94 18.18 -4.28
C PHE A 33 -9.64 18.38 -5.78
N ASP A 34 -8.38 18.67 -6.05
CA ASP A 34 -7.82 18.83 -7.38
C ASP A 34 -6.76 17.74 -7.65
N LEU A 35 -7.11 16.79 -8.52
CA LEU A 35 -6.26 15.68 -8.90
C LEU A 35 -4.93 16.17 -9.53
N ASP A 36 -4.94 17.31 -10.22
CA ASP A 36 -3.76 17.83 -10.93
C ASP A 36 -2.72 18.44 -10.01
N LYS A 37 -3.08 18.68 -8.74
CA LYS A 37 -2.15 19.08 -7.67
C LYS A 37 -1.53 17.90 -6.94
N THR A 38 -1.71 16.68 -7.43
CA THR A 38 -1.19 15.45 -6.79
C THR A 38 -0.21 14.70 -7.69
N ILE A 39 0.44 13.67 -7.13
CA ILE A 39 1.26 12.71 -7.89
C ILE A 39 0.49 11.96 -8.99
N PHE A 40 -0.85 12.04 -8.99
CA PHE A 40 -1.74 11.42 -9.97
C PHE A 40 -2.10 12.32 -11.15
N ARG A 41 -1.53 13.53 -11.26
CA ARG A 41 -1.74 14.42 -12.42
C ARG A 41 -1.41 13.75 -13.77
N THR A 42 -0.50 12.78 -13.76
CA THR A 42 -0.02 12.05 -14.95
C THR A 42 -0.95 10.90 -15.38
N LEU A 43 -2.08 10.71 -14.70
CA LEU A 43 -3.15 9.82 -15.17
C LEU A 43 -3.75 10.40 -16.45
N ASP A 44 -3.73 9.63 -17.54
CA ASP A 44 -4.10 10.05 -18.90
C ASP A 44 -5.52 9.62 -19.30
N THR A 45 -6.09 8.60 -18.65
CA THR A 45 -7.45 8.15 -18.96
C THR A 45 -8.47 8.78 -18.03
N THR A 46 -9.59 9.25 -18.60
CA THR A 46 -10.72 9.81 -17.85
C THR A 46 -11.22 8.85 -16.78
N LEU A 47 -11.24 7.55 -17.07
CA LEU A 47 -11.70 6.53 -16.13
C LEU A 47 -10.75 6.36 -14.93
N ALA A 48 -9.43 6.31 -15.15
CA ALA A 48 -8.46 6.22 -14.06
C ALA A 48 -8.46 7.50 -13.20
N ARG A 49 -8.60 8.67 -13.84
CA ARG A 49 -8.75 9.95 -13.14
C ARG A 49 -10.01 10.00 -12.30
N LEU A 50 -11.15 9.55 -12.84
CA LEU A 50 -12.43 9.52 -12.13
C LEU A 50 -12.39 8.55 -10.95
N ALA A 51 -11.86 7.34 -11.14
CA ALA A 51 -11.71 6.36 -10.07
C ALA A 51 -10.77 6.87 -8.95
N THR A 52 -9.66 7.52 -9.33
CA THR A 52 -8.73 8.11 -8.35
C THR A 52 -9.38 9.27 -7.60
N LYS A 53 -10.14 10.12 -8.29
CA LYS A 53 -10.90 11.22 -7.67
C LYS A 53 -11.99 10.72 -6.73
N ASP A 54 -12.76 9.70 -7.09
CA ASP A 54 -13.78 9.11 -6.22
C ASP A 54 -13.18 8.49 -4.94
N ARG A 55 -11.94 8.00 -5.04
CA ARG A 55 -11.21 7.42 -3.90
C ARG A 55 -10.56 8.46 -3.00
N MET A 56 -9.90 9.46 -3.59
CA MET A 56 -9.04 10.41 -2.86
C MET A 56 -9.70 11.75 -2.59
N GLY A 57 -10.62 12.17 -3.46
CA GLY A 57 -11.36 13.41 -3.32
C GLY A 57 -12.55 13.25 -2.41
N ILE A 58 -12.33 12.73 -1.20
CA ILE A 58 -13.36 12.51 -0.20
C ILE A 58 -12.99 13.17 1.13
N GLU A 59 -14.02 13.54 1.87
CA GLU A 59 -13.95 13.95 3.27
C GLU A 59 -14.69 12.91 4.11
N VAL A 60 -14.07 12.55 5.23
CA VAL A 60 -14.59 11.53 6.15
C VAL A 60 -14.99 12.20 7.46
N PHE A 61 -16.27 12.10 7.80
CA PHE A 61 -16.83 12.61 9.05
C PHE A 61 -17.10 11.44 9.98
N TRP A 62 -16.42 11.41 11.12
CA TRP A 62 -16.58 10.37 12.14
C TRP A 62 -17.66 10.75 13.14
N THR A 63 -18.38 9.76 13.65
CA THR A 63 -19.21 9.97 14.85
C THR A 63 -18.32 10.30 16.05
N GLU A 64 -18.82 11.13 16.98
CA GLU A 64 -18.07 11.51 18.18
C GLU A 64 -17.69 10.28 19.03
N ASP A 65 -18.58 9.30 19.12
CA ASP A 65 -18.33 8.05 19.85
C ASP A 65 -17.21 7.22 19.21
N ALA A 66 -17.19 7.12 17.87
CA ALA A 66 -16.12 6.44 17.17
C ALA A 66 -14.79 7.16 17.36
N ALA A 67 -14.76 8.49 17.19
CA ALA A 67 -13.55 9.29 17.37
C ALA A 67 -12.98 9.14 18.80
N ARG A 68 -13.81 9.28 19.84
CA ARG A 68 -13.39 9.10 21.24
C ARG A 68 -12.86 7.71 21.52
N ARG A 69 -13.55 6.67 21.05
CA ARG A 69 -13.14 5.27 21.20
C ARG A 69 -11.79 5.01 20.53
N ILE A 70 -11.59 5.51 19.32
CA ILE A 70 -10.36 5.33 18.55
C ILE A 70 -9.19 6.05 19.21
N GLU A 71 -9.36 7.32 19.57
CA GLU A 71 -8.31 8.11 20.24
C GLU A 71 -7.92 7.48 21.57
N GLY A 72 -8.90 7.05 22.38
CA GLY A 72 -8.64 6.36 23.64
C GLY A 72 -7.87 5.05 23.46
N ALA A 73 -8.25 4.24 22.48
CA ALA A 73 -7.58 2.97 22.19
C ALA A 73 -6.14 3.20 21.66
N PHE A 74 -5.94 4.19 20.79
CA PHE A 74 -4.64 4.53 20.25
C PHE A 74 -3.71 5.12 21.32
N ALA A 75 -4.21 6.02 22.17
CA ALA A 75 -3.44 6.62 23.27
C ALA A 75 -2.98 5.59 24.33
N ALA A 76 -3.63 4.43 24.41
CA ALA A 76 -3.25 3.34 25.30
C ALA A 76 -2.09 2.48 24.74
N LEU A 77 -1.70 2.66 23.48
CA LEU A 77 -0.60 1.93 22.88
C LEU A 77 0.76 2.50 23.34
N PRO A 78 1.80 1.67 23.44
CA PRO A 78 3.16 2.17 23.56
C PRO A 78 3.51 3.09 22.39
N ALA A 79 4.15 4.22 22.68
CA ALA A 79 4.62 5.14 21.65
C ALA A 79 5.59 4.42 20.70
N ALA A 80 5.47 4.73 19.40
CA ALA A 80 6.44 4.27 18.42
C ALA A 80 7.85 4.84 18.72
N PRO A 81 8.92 4.12 18.36
CA PRO A 81 10.28 4.64 18.51
C PRO A 81 10.45 5.95 17.75
N ALA A 82 11.16 6.91 18.34
CA ALA A 82 11.48 8.16 17.67
C ALA A 82 12.29 7.90 16.39
N HIS A 83 12.05 8.70 15.36
CA HIS A 83 12.85 8.68 14.14
C HIS A 83 14.28 9.13 14.44
N GLU A 84 15.24 8.42 13.85
CA GLU A 84 16.64 8.84 13.93
C GLU A 84 16.88 10.10 13.11
N GLN A 85 17.67 11.02 13.65
CA GLN A 85 17.93 12.30 13.00
C GLN A 85 18.50 12.13 11.58
N ALA A 86 19.41 11.18 11.38
CA ALA A 86 19.98 10.90 10.06
C ALA A 86 18.94 10.49 9.01
N LEU A 87 17.83 9.85 9.40
CA LEU A 87 16.72 9.53 8.49
C LEU A 87 15.96 10.80 8.11
N LEU A 88 15.68 11.66 9.09
CA LEU A 88 14.98 12.92 8.89
C LEU A 88 15.79 13.88 8.03
N ASP A 89 17.09 13.98 8.28
CA ASP A 89 18.02 14.79 7.48
C ASP A 89 18.06 14.29 6.04
N PHE A 90 18.17 12.96 5.83
CA PHE A 90 18.17 12.39 4.49
C PHE A 90 16.88 12.68 3.71
N MET A 91 15.74 12.60 4.39
CA MET A 91 14.45 12.94 3.80
C MET A 91 14.36 14.43 3.48
N THR A 92 14.71 15.31 4.42
CA THR A 92 14.46 16.75 4.28
C THR A 92 15.49 17.46 3.41
N GLU A 93 16.75 17.02 3.42
CA GLU A 93 17.86 17.69 2.75
C GLU A 93 18.20 17.07 1.39
N ASP A 94 18.07 15.75 1.23
CA ASP A 94 18.48 15.05 0.00
C ASP A 94 17.30 14.64 -0.91
N CYS A 95 16.11 14.41 -0.35
CA CYS A 95 14.94 13.98 -1.14
C CYS A 95 14.07 15.16 -1.57
N ASP A 96 13.60 15.13 -2.81
CA ASP A 96 12.69 16.13 -3.34
C ASP A 96 11.23 15.74 -3.05
N PHE A 97 10.68 16.34 -2.01
CA PHE A 97 9.29 16.16 -1.61
C PHE A 97 8.33 17.24 -2.15
N ARG A 98 8.75 18.05 -3.13
CA ARG A 98 7.92 19.17 -3.64
C ARG A 98 6.60 18.75 -4.29
N MET A 99 6.44 17.48 -4.68
CA MET A 99 5.19 16.91 -5.18
C MET A 99 4.50 15.97 -4.18
N GLU A 100 4.90 16.00 -2.89
CA GLU A 100 4.03 15.46 -1.84
C GLU A 100 2.63 16.04 -2.03
N HIS A 101 1.60 15.25 -1.71
CA HIS A 101 0.24 15.77 -1.70
C HIS A 101 0.26 17.10 -0.97
N ALA A 102 -0.20 18.18 -1.62
CA ALA A 102 -0.04 19.55 -1.11
C ALA A 102 -0.72 19.77 0.27
N ASP A 103 -1.45 18.76 0.77
CA ASP A 103 -2.12 18.67 2.06
C ASP A 103 -1.31 17.93 3.15
N GLY A 104 -0.12 17.39 2.85
CA GLY A 104 0.73 16.65 3.81
C GLY A 104 0.42 15.15 3.95
N SER A 105 -0.59 14.63 3.27
CA SER A 105 -1.06 13.24 3.42
C SER A 105 -0.02 12.17 3.06
N PHE A 106 1.03 12.53 2.30
CA PHE A 106 2.14 11.63 2.01
C PHE A 106 2.96 11.30 3.27
N LEU A 107 3.30 12.30 4.09
CA LEU A 107 4.05 12.07 5.33
C LEU A 107 3.20 11.32 6.35
N ASP A 108 1.88 11.56 6.36
CA ASP A 108 0.92 10.83 7.20
C ASP A 108 0.92 9.34 6.85
N HIS A 109 0.95 9.00 5.56
CA HIS A 109 1.07 7.63 5.08
C HIS A 109 2.39 6.95 5.53
N LEU A 110 3.52 7.65 5.40
CA LEU A 110 4.81 7.14 5.86
C LEU A 110 4.83 6.91 7.38
N GLN A 111 4.28 7.85 8.13
CA GLN A 111 4.15 7.75 9.58
C GLN A 111 3.27 6.56 9.97
N PHE A 112 2.12 6.39 9.31
CA PHE A 112 1.23 5.25 9.55
C PHE A 112 1.96 3.92 9.35
N CYS A 113 2.63 3.75 8.21
CA CYS A 113 3.32 2.50 7.92
C CYS A 113 4.45 2.21 8.92
N TYR A 114 5.18 3.25 9.34
CA TYR A 114 6.22 3.14 10.36
C TYR A 114 5.65 2.71 11.72
N GLU A 115 4.61 3.40 12.22
CA GLU A 115 4.02 3.11 13.53
C GLU A 115 3.32 1.74 13.54
N TYR A 116 2.61 1.39 12.47
CA TYR A 116 1.99 0.08 12.35
C TYR A 116 3.05 -1.03 12.39
N CYS A 117 4.15 -0.87 11.64
CA CYS A 117 5.26 -1.83 11.66
C CYS A 117 5.87 -1.96 13.06
N ALA A 118 6.14 -0.84 13.72
CA ALA A 118 6.69 -0.84 15.07
C ALA A 118 5.75 -1.55 16.06
N ALA A 119 4.44 -1.40 15.93
CA ALA A 119 3.45 -2.03 16.78
C ALA A 119 3.24 -3.52 16.46
N HIS A 120 3.22 -3.91 15.19
CA HIS A 120 2.66 -5.18 14.73
C HIS A 120 3.61 -6.10 13.95
N PHE A 121 4.82 -5.65 13.60
CA PHE A 121 5.81 -6.48 12.91
C PHE A 121 7.13 -6.52 13.70
N LYS A 122 7.05 -7.10 14.90
CA LYS A 122 8.18 -7.16 15.84
C LYS A 122 9.38 -7.90 15.22
N GLY A 123 10.58 -7.44 15.57
CA GLY A 123 11.84 -7.98 15.06
C GLY A 123 12.24 -7.48 13.66
N HIS A 124 11.41 -6.66 13.01
CA HIS A 124 11.67 -6.12 11.68
C HIS A 124 11.71 -4.58 11.72
N SER A 125 12.56 -3.99 10.88
CA SER A 125 12.83 -2.55 10.94
C SER A 125 11.71 -1.73 10.29
N PRO A 126 11.08 -0.79 11.03
CA PRO A 126 10.05 0.07 10.45
C PRO A 126 10.62 1.09 9.46
N ARG A 127 11.95 1.24 9.36
CA ARG A 127 12.62 2.14 8.41
C ARG A 127 12.33 1.80 6.95
N VAL A 128 12.16 0.52 6.63
CA VAL A 128 11.76 0.09 5.27
C VAL A 128 10.47 0.77 4.86
N LEU A 129 9.49 0.77 5.77
CA LEU A 129 8.18 1.38 5.55
C LEU A 129 8.17 2.91 5.71
N PHE A 130 9.15 3.50 6.37
CA PHE A 130 9.26 4.96 6.41
C PHE A 130 9.93 5.53 5.15
N LEU A 131 10.84 4.77 4.54
CA LEU A 131 11.60 5.20 3.36
C LEU A 131 11.10 4.60 2.04
N HIS A 132 10.07 3.75 2.05
CA HIS A 132 9.70 3.00 0.85
C HIS A 132 9.34 3.90 -0.34
N SER A 133 8.63 5.00 -0.10
CA SER A 133 8.11 5.86 -1.16
C SER A 133 9.13 6.85 -1.74
N ILE A 134 10.24 7.13 -1.04
CA ILE A 134 11.29 7.99 -1.61
C ILE A 134 12.00 7.33 -2.78
N MET A 135 12.04 6.00 -2.80
CA MET A 135 12.61 5.19 -3.88
C MET A 135 11.68 5.05 -5.10
N GLY A 136 10.47 5.59 -5.02
CA GLY A 136 9.45 5.53 -6.05
C GLY A 136 8.06 5.29 -5.46
N VAL A 137 7.11 6.15 -5.82
CA VAL A 137 5.70 5.95 -5.46
C VAL A 137 5.00 5.06 -6.50
N GLY A 138 3.71 4.76 -6.32
CA GLY A 138 2.91 3.98 -7.29
C GLY A 138 2.78 4.60 -8.70
N THR A 139 3.43 5.73 -8.95
CA THR A 139 3.57 6.41 -10.26
C THR A 139 5.05 6.50 -10.66
N ASN A 140 5.42 7.39 -11.58
CA ASN A 140 6.82 7.63 -11.99
C ASN A 140 7.43 8.85 -11.30
N TYR A 141 6.98 9.16 -10.08
CA TYR A 141 7.61 10.17 -9.25
C TYR A 141 8.59 9.53 -8.26
N PHE A 142 9.80 10.10 -8.19
CA PHE A 142 10.91 9.59 -7.40
C PHE A 142 11.49 10.76 -6.59
N PRO A 143 11.13 10.89 -5.30
CA PRO A 143 11.74 11.90 -4.43
C PRO A 143 13.26 11.79 -4.36
N MET A 144 13.78 10.56 -4.36
CA MET A 144 15.21 10.28 -4.31
C MET A 144 15.78 10.08 -5.72
N LYS A 145 16.94 10.70 -5.99
CA LYS A 145 17.71 10.48 -7.21
C LYS A 145 18.60 9.23 -7.12
N LEU A 146 18.99 8.67 -8.27
CA LEU A 146 19.79 7.45 -8.35
C LEU A 146 21.15 7.55 -7.63
N GLU A 147 21.80 8.71 -7.69
CA GLU A 147 23.09 8.96 -7.03
C GLU A 147 23.04 8.85 -5.49
N LEU A 148 21.84 8.91 -4.89
CA LEU A 148 21.65 8.82 -3.44
C LEU A 148 21.49 7.37 -2.94
N VAL A 149 21.42 6.38 -3.84
CA VAL A 149 21.32 4.96 -3.47
C VAL A 149 22.39 4.51 -2.47
N PRO A 150 23.69 4.86 -2.61
CA PRO A 150 24.70 4.47 -1.63
C PRO A 150 24.43 5.04 -0.23
N LYS A 151 23.93 6.29 -0.14
CA LYS A 151 23.56 6.92 1.13
C LYS A 151 22.34 6.22 1.75
N LEU A 152 21.32 5.92 0.94
CA LEU A 152 20.15 5.17 1.36
C LEU A 152 20.51 3.81 1.97
N GLN A 153 21.46 3.08 1.36
CA GLN A 153 21.89 1.76 1.83
C GLN A 153 22.56 1.78 3.21
N THR A 154 23.01 2.95 3.69
CA THR A 154 23.48 3.12 5.08
C THR A 154 22.33 3.26 6.09
N LEU A 155 21.12 3.59 5.62
CA LEU A 155 19.95 3.88 6.43
C LEU A 155 18.96 2.71 6.48
N VAL A 156 18.84 1.99 5.36
CA VAL A 156 17.94 0.85 5.19
C VAL A 156 18.57 -0.23 4.31
N SER A 157 18.34 -1.50 4.67
CA SER A 157 18.92 -2.66 3.98
C SER A 157 18.14 -3.12 2.75
N ASP A 158 16.95 -2.55 2.51
CA ASP A 158 15.99 -3.07 1.53
C ASP A 158 15.63 -1.98 0.50
N GLU A 159 15.99 -2.25 -0.75
CA GLU A 159 15.69 -1.41 -1.93
C GLU A 159 14.63 -2.03 -2.86
N ALA A 160 14.06 -3.18 -2.48
CA ALA A 160 13.15 -3.95 -3.32
C ALA A 160 11.70 -3.45 -3.27
N PHE A 161 11.35 -2.65 -2.26
CA PHE A 161 9.96 -2.33 -1.95
C PHE A 161 9.15 -1.79 -3.16
N PRO A 162 9.58 -0.73 -3.89
CA PRO A 162 8.79 -0.21 -5.00
C PRO A 162 8.64 -1.20 -6.16
N SER A 163 9.67 -2.03 -6.39
CA SER A 163 9.66 -3.06 -7.41
C SER A 163 8.65 -4.15 -7.10
N ILE A 164 8.65 -4.67 -5.87
CA ILE A 164 7.68 -5.67 -5.44
C ILE A 164 6.27 -5.10 -5.51
N LEU A 165 6.06 -3.86 -5.05
CA LEU A 165 4.76 -3.20 -5.16
C LEU A 165 4.28 -3.17 -6.62
N ARG A 166 5.13 -2.79 -7.60
CA ARG A 166 4.74 -2.80 -9.02
C ARG A 166 4.38 -4.19 -9.53
N LEU A 167 5.13 -5.22 -9.16
CA LEU A 167 4.82 -6.60 -9.54
C LEU A 167 3.47 -7.07 -8.96
N LEU A 168 3.20 -6.73 -7.69
CA LEU A 168 1.93 -7.04 -7.03
C LEU A 168 0.74 -6.31 -7.69
N LEU A 169 0.91 -5.01 -7.99
CA LEU A 169 -0.12 -4.21 -8.66
C LEU A 169 -0.33 -4.61 -10.13
N HIS A 170 0.69 -5.15 -10.81
CA HIS A 170 0.55 -5.74 -12.15
C HIS A 170 -0.25 -7.06 -12.14
N PHE A 171 -0.32 -7.72 -10.98
CA PHE A 171 -1.12 -8.90 -10.66
C PHE A 171 -0.69 -10.23 -11.29
N ASP A 172 -0.01 -10.24 -12.44
CA ASP A 172 0.53 -11.48 -13.04
C ASP A 172 1.41 -12.26 -12.04
N PHE A 173 2.24 -11.54 -11.29
CA PHE A 173 3.12 -12.14 -10.28
C PHE A 173 2.33 -12.83 -9.16
N VAL A 174 1.25 -12.19 -8.69
CA VAL A 174 0.36 -12.77 -7.67
C VAL A 174 -0.30 -14.05 -8.20
N GLN A 175 -0.83 -14.00 -9.41
CA GLN A 175 -1.48 -15.17 -10.05
C GLN A 175 -0.49 -16.33 -10.25
N GLU A 176 0.74 -16.04 -10.67
CA GLU A 176 1.77 -17.07 -10.81
C GLU A 176 2.03 -17.74 -9.47
N LEU A 177 2.23 -16.97 -8.38
CA LEU A 177 2.45 -17.51 -7.05
C LEU A 177 1.26 -18.37 -6.59
N GLU A 178 0.04 -17.84 -6.67
CA GLU A 178 -1.18 -18.56 -6.28
C GLU A 178 -1.33 -19.90 -7.03
N SER A 179 -0.98 -19.93 -8.32
CA SER A 179 -1.10 -21.13 -9.16
C SER A 179 -0.19 -22.29 -8.73
N GLN A 180 0.84 -22.04 -7.92
CA GLN A 180 1.78 -23.06 -7.46
C GLN A 180 1.23 -23.86 -6.27
N GLY A 181 0.23 -23.31 -5.58
CA GLY A 181 -0.33 -23.87 -4.36
C GLY A 181 0.53 -23.61 -3.11
N PRO A 182 -0.10 -23.52 -1.92
CA PRO A 182 0.56 -23.07 -0.70
C PRO A 182 1.66 -24.02 -0.21
N GLY A 183 1.48 -25.34 -0.37
CA GLY A 183 2.49 -26.32 0.05
C GLY A 183 3.81 -26.16 -0.70
N ARG A 184 3.75 -26.10 -2.04
CA ARG A 184 4.94 -25.92 -2.87
C ARG A 184 5.61 -24.57 -2.61
N LEU A 185 4.83 -23.49 -2.51
CA LEU A 185 5.40 -22.17 -2.17
C LEU A 185 6.06 -22.15 -0.79
N ALA A 186 5.44 -22.74 0.22
CA ALA A 186 5.98 -22.71 1.57
C ALA A 186 7.30 -23.49 1.71
N HIS A 187 7.46 -24.60 0.98
CA HIS A 187 8.58 -25.53 1.14
C HIS A 187 9.66 -25.39 0.08
N ASP A 188 9.27 -25.14 -1.18
CA ASP A 188 10.15 -25.23 -2.33
C ASP A 188 10.52 -23.86 -2.91
N PHE A 189 9.90 -22.76 -2.46
CA PHE A 189 10.25 -21.43 -2.97
C PHE A 189 11.70 -21.06 -2.62
N GLY A 190 12.50 -20.78 -3.65
CA GLY A 190 13.93 -20.46 -3.55
C GLY A 190 14.26 -18.97 -3.63
N GLY A 191 13.33 -18.13 -4.07
CA GLY A 191 13.53 -16.70 -4.23
C GLY A 191 12.96 -16.16 -5.55
N VAL A 192 13.20 -14.88 -5.82
CA VAL A 192 12.76 -14.22 -7.05
C VAL A 192 13.81 -13.24 -7.56
N HIS A 193 14.11 -13.32 -8.85
CA HIS A 193 14.86 -12.28 -9.57
C HIS A 193 13.89 -11.30 -10.21
N PHE A 194 14.21 -10.01 -10.18
CA PHE A 194 13.40 -8.93 -10.76
C PHE A 194 14.27 -7.67 -10.98
N HIS A 195 13.67 -6.58 -11.44
CA HIS A 195 14.37 -5.34 -11.76
C HIS A 195 14.00 -4.22 -10.77
N ARG A 196 15.00 -3.44 -10.35
CA ARG A 196 14.81 -2.25 -9.51
C ARG A 196 14.09 -1.17 -10.31
N VAL A 197 13.05 -0.55 -9.73
CA VAL A 197 12.25 0.48 -10.43
C VAL A 197 13.08 1.66 -10.89
N LEU A 198 14.06 2.07 -10.09
CA LEU A 198 14.81 3.31 -10.31
C LEU A 198 15.71 3.26 -11.56
N ASP A 199 16.29 2.11 -11.87
CA ASP A 199 17.36 2.01 -12.88
C ASP A 199 17.48 0.63 -13.56
N ASN A 200 16.51 -0.26 -13.38
CA ASN A 200 16.55 -1.66 -13.86
C ASN A 200 17.71 -2.51 -13.34
N LYS A 201 18.40 -2.12 -12.26
CA LYS A 201 19.37 -3.01 -11.62
C LYS A 201 18.69 -4.34 -11.27
N LYS A 202 19.28 -5.46 -11.65
CA LYS A 202 18.76 -6.79 -11.28
C LYS A 202 18.88 -6.97 -9.77
N LEU A 203 17.77 -7.33 -9.15
CA LEU A 203 17.67 -7.65 -7.73
C LEU A 203 17.33 -9.13 -7.56
N PHE A 204 17.62 -9.64 -6.37
CA PHE A 204 17.24 -10.96 -5.93
C PHE A 204 16.75 -10.87 -4.50
N LEU A 205 15.56 -11.41 -4.23
CA LEU A 205 15.11 -11.71 -2.88
C LEU A 205 15.20 -13.21 -2.69
N ASP A 206 15.94 -13.65 -1.67
CA ASP A 206 15.90 -15.02 -1.21
C ASP A 206 14.54 -15.35 -0.55
N THR A 207 14.36 -16.59 -0.15
CA THR A 207 13.11 -17.05 0.47
C THR A 207 12.70 -16.20 1.68
N GLU A 208 13.62 -15.89 2.58
CA GLU A 208 13.31 -15.20 3.83
C GLU A 208 12.97 -13.74 3.56
N SER A 209 13.83 -13.05 2.82
CA SER A 209 13.66 -11.64 2.46
C SER A 209 12.38 -11.43 1.65
N PHE A 210 12.00 -12.38 0.80
CA PHE A 210 10.75 -12.33 0.05
C PHE A 210 9.52 -12.32 0.96
N TRP A 211 9.44 -13.22 1.94
CA TRP A 211 8.30 -13.29 2.86
C TRP A 211 8.22 -12.04 3.74
N VAL A 212 9.36 -11.55 4.22
CA VAL A 212 9.45 -10.28 4.94
C VAL A 212 8.93 -9.13 4.07
N GLN A 213 9.35 -9.05 2.82
CA GLN A 213 8.87 -8.01 1.90
C GLN A 213 7.36 -8.06 1.70
N LEU A 214 6.78 -9.23 1.46
CA LEU A 214 5.33 -9.34 1.32
C LEU A 214 4.56 -8.88 2.57
N ASN A 215 5.12 -9.06 3.78
CA ASN A 215 4.52 -8.53 5.00
C ASN A 215 4.61 -6.99 5.06
N TYR A 216 5.72 -6.38 4.61
CA TYR A 216 5.80 -4.92 4.47
C TYR A 216 4.76 -4.40 3.44
N GLN A 217 4.63 -5.07 2.30
CA GLN A 217 3.63 -4.71 1.29
C GLN A 217 2.21 -4.79 1.85
N LEU A 218 1.93 -5.84 2.64
CA LEU A 218 0.63 -6.00 3.29
C LEU A 218 0.31 -4.82 4.21
N ILE A 219 1.25 -4.39 5.06
CA ILE A 219 1.08 -3.22 5.94
C ILE A 219 0.84 -1.95 5.12
N HIS A 220 1.65 -1.72 4.09
CA HIS A 220 1.52 -0.55 3.22
C HIS A 220 0.16 -0.47 2.52
N LEU A 221 -0.33 -1.61 2.00
CA LEU A 221 -1.61 -1.67 1.29
C LEU A 221 -2.81 -1.33 2.19
N MET A 222 -2.71 -1.47 3.51
CA MET A 222 -3.80 -1.18 4.45
C MET A 222 -4.30 0.27 4.38
N ASP A 223 -3.39 1.21 4.15
CA ASP A 223 -3.73 2.64 4.11
C ASP A 223 -4.47 3.02 2.82
N PHE A 224 -4.44 2.15 1.81
CA PHE A 224 -5.16 2.36 0.56
C PHE A 224 -6.51 1.66 0.50
N LEU A 225 -6.87 0.92 1.55
CA LEU A 225 -8.17 0.26 1.63
C LEU A 225 -9.30 1.28 1.81
N PRO A 226 -10.49 1.02 1.24
CA PRO A 226 -11.66 1.86 1.49
C PRO A 226 -11.95 2.00 2.98
N ILE A 227 -12.36 3.19 3.40
CA ILE A 227 -12.74 3.46 4.81
C ILE A 227 -13.99 2.68 5.23
N ALA A 228 -14.89 2.41 4.30
CA ALA A 228 -16.18 1.77 4.53
C ALA A 228 -16.68 1.05 3.27
N ASP A 229 -17.77 0.29 3.44
CA ASP A 229 -18.54 -0.36 2.37
C ASP A 229 -17.73 -1.41 1.58
N TRP A 230 -16.97 -2.25 2.27
CA TRP A 230 -16.08 -3.21 1.62
C TRP A 230 -16.84 -4.19 0.73
N SER A 231 -18.02 -4.67 1.13
CA SER A 231 -18.88 -5.52 0.28
C SER A 231 -19.26 -4.86 -1.05
N LEU A 232 -19.42 -3.53 -1.07
CA LEU A 232 -19.72 -2.76 -2.27
C LEU A 232 -18.47 -2.38 -3.07
N ARG A 233 -17.28 -2.57 -2.50
CA ARG A 233 -15.97 -2.23 -3.06
C ARG A 233 -15.04 -3.43 -3.20
N MET A 234 -15.59 -4.66 -3.26
CA MET A 234 -14.79 -5.88 -3.47
C MET A 234 -14.07 -5.91 -4.82
N ASP A 235 -14.43 -5.01 -5.73
CA ASP A 235 -13.75 -4.78 -7.00
C ASP A 235 -12.77 -3.60 -6.94
N ASP A 236 -12.53 -3.06 -5.73
CA ASP A 236 -11.43 -2.15 -5.46
C ASP A 236 -10.12 -2.89 -5.66
N THR A 237 -9.29 -2.15 -6.36
CA THR A 237 -8.08 -2.62 -6.97
C THR A 237 -7.06 -2.92 -5.84
N TYR A 238 -6.92 -2.05 -4.84
CA TYR A 238 -5.97 -2.26 -3.73
C TYR A 238 -6.48 -3.31 -2.75
N LEU A 239 -7.80 -3.33 -2.49
CA LEU A 239 -8.42 -4.37 -1.67
C LEU A 239 -8.18 -5.77 -2.25
N ASP A 240 -8.32 -5.93 -3.56
CA ASP A 240 -8.09 -7.21 -4.25
C ASP A 240 -6.65 -7.72 -4.08
N VAL A 241 -5.66 -6.84 -4.28
CA VAL A 241 -4.23 -7.18 -4.07
C VAL A 241 -3.95 -7.47 -2.60
N PHE A 242 -4.49 -6.66 -1.68
CA PHE A 242 -4.34 -6.86 -0.24
C PHE A 242 -4.88 -8.21 0.20
N VAL A 243 -6.09 -8.58 -0.23
CA VAL A 243 -6.72 -9.87 0.09
C VAL A 243 -5.89 -11.03 -0.47
N ALA A 244 -5.44 -10.93 -1.73
CA ALA A 244 -4.62 -11.97 -2.36
C ALA A 244 -3.29 -12.18 -1.61
N VAL A 245 -2.55 -11.10 -1.30
CA VAL A 245 -1.30 -11.19 -0.54
C VAL A 245 -1.54 -11.72 0.88
N HIS A 246 -2.59 -11.27 1.56
CA HIS A 246 -2.96 -11.76 2.89
C HIS A 246 -3.21 -13.28 2.88
N GLN A 247 -4.03 -13.76 1.94
CA GLN A 247 -4.36 -15.17 1.80
C GLN A 247 -3.14 -16.01 1.41
N LEU A 248 -2.29 -15.51 0.52
CA LEU A 248 -1.03 -16.15 0.15
C LEU A 248 -0.13 -16.34 1.37
N LEU A 249 0.11 -15.27 2.13
CA LEU A 249 0.93 -15.31 3.34
C LEU A 249 0.34 -16.24 4.40
N LYS A 250 -0.97 -16.15 4.64
CA LYS A 250 -1.67 -16.98 5.62
C LYS A 250 -1.62 -18.46 5.26
N SER A 251 -1.91 -18.81 4.00
CA SER A 251 -1.94 -20.19 3.52
C SER A 251 -0.55 -20.84 3.49
N CYS A 252 0.51 -20.06 3.27
CA CYS A 252 1.89 -20.53 3.33
C CYS A 252 2.46 -20.57 4.77
N GLY A 253 1.73 -20.11 5.78
CA GLY A 253 2.23 -19.96 7.15
C GLY A 253 3.33 -18.90 7.28
N LYS A 254 3.27 -17.85 6.45
CA LYS A 254 4.26 -16.76 6.34
C LYS A 254 3.70 -15.37 6.66
N LEU A 255 2.49 -15.31 7.23
CA LEU A 255 1.96 -14.07 7.80
C LEU A 255 2.69 -13.79 9.13
N MET A 256 3.67 -12.88 9.09
CA MET A 256 4.58 -12.56 10.19
C MET A 256 4.18 -11.27 10.91
N ALA A 257 3.67 -10.29 10.16
CA ALA A 257 3.07 -9.09 10.74
C ALA A 257 1.67 -9.42 11.30
N ASN A 258 1.32 -8.85 12.44
CA ASN A 258 -0.03 -8.92 12.97
C ASN A 258 -0.96 -8.05 12.12
N VAL A 259 -1.61 -8.69 11.15
CA VAL A 259 -2.63 -8.10 10.28
C VAL A 259 -3.81 -9.05 10.25
N GLU A 260 -4.77 -8.85 11.15
CA GLU A 260 -6.01 -9.64 11.12
C GLU A 260 -6.88 -9.14 9.95
N LEU A 261 -7.42 -10.06 9.14
CA LEU A 261 -8.37 -9.71 8.08
C LEU A 261 -9.74 -10.26 8.43
N LYS A 262 -10.69 -9.35 8.68
CA LYS A 262 -12.11 -9.65 8.77
C LYS A 262 -12.83 -8.94 7.63
N LEU A 263 -13.39 -9.71 6.70
CA LEU A 263 -14.18 -9.19 5.58
C LEU A 263 -15.65 -8.99 5.96
N GLU A 264 -15.98 -9.01 7.25
CA GLU A 264 -17.31 -8.66 7.75
C GLU A 264 -17.58 -7.20 7.38
N SER A 265 -18.57 -6.97 6.52
CA SER A 265 -19.09 -5.62 6.32
C SER A 265 -19.83 -5.21 7.58
N ALA A 266 -19.71 -3.94 7.97
CA ALA A 266 -20.52 -3.43 9.07
C ALA A 266 -22.00 -3.51 8.65
N ASP A 267 -22.77 -4.43 9.23
CA ASP A 267 -24.22 -4.51 9.05
C ASP A 267 -24.86 -3.28 9.71
N GLY A 268 -25.01 -2.23 8.93
CA GLY A 268 -25.64 -1.00 9.35
C GLY A 268 -26.17 -0.27 8.14
N VAL A 269 -27.32 0.37 8.31
CA VAL A 269 -27.85 1.37 7.36
C VAL A 269 -26.96 2.62 7.46
N GLY A 270 -25.67 2.48 7.14
CA GLY A 270 -24.75 3.58 6.86
C GLY A 270 -25.09 4.22 5.53
N VAL A 271 -26.38 4.48 5.28
CA VAL A 271 -26.79 5.32 4.17
C VAL A 271 -26.38 6.73 4.54
N ARG A 272 -25.33 7.23 3.90
CA ARG A 272 -25.30 8.54 3.24
C ARG A 272 -23.98 8.74 2.49
N THR A 273 -23.69 7.83 1.56
CA THR A 273 -23.11 8.31 0.31
C THR A 273 -24.13 9.27 -0.31
N GLN A 274 -23.99 10.58 -0.06
CA GLN A 274 -24.48 11.58 -1.00
C GLN A 274 -23.63 11.59 -2.29
N THR A 275 -22.92 10.50 -2.60
CA THR A 275 -22.34 10.27 -3.91
C THR A 275 -23.41 9.68 -4.83
N THR A 276 -24.34 10.54 -5.24
CA THR A 276 -24.93 10.51 -6.60
C THR A 276 -23.86 10.77 -7.68
N ALA A 277 -22.58 10.53 -7.39
CA ALA A 277 -21.50 10.70 -8.33
C ALA A 277 -21.66 9.59 -9.37
N ILE A 278 -21.97 10.01 -10.60
CA ILE A 278 -21.96 9.18 -11.80
C ILE A 278 -20.69 8.30 -11.86
N GLY A 279 -19.57 8.78 -11.31
CA GLY A 279 -18.33 8.01 -11.13
C GLY A 279 -18.48 6.72 -10.34
N PHE A 280 -19.06 6.75 -9.14
CA PHE A 280 -19.27 5.56 -8.29
C PHE A 280 -20.17 4.52 -8.98
N LEU A 281 -21.25 4.99 -9.63
CA LEU A 281 -22.17 4.12 -10.36
C LEU A 281 -21.48 3.49 -11.58
N MET A 282 -20.72 4.28 -12.34
CA MET A 282 -19.97 3.82 -13.51
C MET A 282 -18.89 2.83 -13.14
N THR A 283 -18.14 3.05 -12.05
CA THR A 283 -17.12 2.11 -11.60
C THR A 283 -17.71 0.79 -11.13
N ARG A 284 -18.91 0.77 -10.53
CA ARG A 284 -19.56 -0.46 -10.06
C ARG A 284 -20.04 -1.36 -11.19
N LEU A 285 -20.34 -0.79 -12.36
CA LEU A 285 -20.80 -1.54 -13.54
C LEU A 285 -19.66 -2.23 -14.30
N ILE A 286 -18.40 -1.92 -13.98
CA ILE A 286 -17.23 -2.50 -14.64
C ILE A 286 -16.89 -3.83 -13.98
N PRO A 287 -16.89 -4.96 -14.71
CA PRO A 287 -16.50 -6.26 -14.15
C PRO A 287 -15.09 -6.24 -13.54
N SER A 288 -14.89 -6.95 -12.45
CA SER A 288 -13.58 -7.04 -11.75
C SER A 288 -12.44 -7.47 -12.67
N THR A 289 -12.69 -8.39 -13.59
CA THR A 289 -11.72 -8.84 -14.61
C THR A 289 -11.27 -7.70 -15.53
N LEU A 290 -12.18 -6.79 -15.88
CA LEU A 290 -11.88 -5.62 -16.70
C LEU A 290 -11.10 -4.57 -15.90
N LYS A 291 -11.44 -4.34 -14.62
CA LYS A 291 -10.68 -3.47 -13.72
C LYS A 291 -9.23 -3.95 -13.55
N ARG A 292 -9.03 -5.26 -13.33
CA ARG A 292 -7.70 -5.88 -13.28
C ARG A 292 -6.90 -5.65 -14.58
N LYS A 293 -7.52 -5.85 -15.75
CA LYS A 293 -6.89 -5.58 -17.05
C LYS A 293 -6.51 -4.11 -17.23
N LEU A 294 -7.36 -3.18 -16.80
CA LEU A 294 -7.09 -1.75 -16.88
C LEU A 294 -5.91 -1.35 -15.99
N ARG A 295 -5.88 -1.82 -14.74
CA ARG A 295 -4.73 -1.58 -13.85
C ARG A 295 -3.46 -2.21 -14.41
N LYS A 296 -3.51 -3.46 -14.86
CA LYS A 296 -2.35 -4.13 -15.47
C LYS A 296 -1.76 -3.25 -16.58
N LYS A 297 -2.61 -2.78 -17.50
CA LYS A 297 -2.21 -1.87 -18.59
C LYS A 297 -1.60 -0.57 -18.07
N GLU A 298 -2.16 0.01 -17.00
CA GLU A 298 -1.63 1.20 -16.36
C GLU A 298 -0.24 0.99 -15.75
N ILE A 299 -0.02 -0.10 -15.01
CA ILE A 299 1.29 -0.44 -14.45
C ILE A 299 2.32 -0.74 -15.55
N SER A 300 1.92 -1.44 -16.61
CA SER A 300 2.78 -1.66 -17.79
C SER A 300 3.17 -0.33 -18.44
N ARG A 301 2.22 0.62 -18.55
CA ARG A 301 2.47 1.96 -19.12
C ARG A 301 3.39 2.79 -18.24
N PHE A 302 3.17 2.83 -16.92
CA PHE A 302 4.09 3.53 -16.03
C PHE A 302 5.49 2.92 -16.09
N SER A 303 5.59 1.60 -16.13
CA SER A 303 6.90 0.95 -16.24
C SER A 303 7.59 1.26 -17.57
N SER A 304 6.88 1.21 -18.71
CA SER A 304 7.47 1.51 -20.02
C SER A 304 7.93 2.95 -20.17
N GLN A 305 7.22 3.92 -19.57
CA GLN A 305 7.58 5.35 -19.62
C GLN A 305 8.96 5.66 -19.03
N ILE A 306 9.44 4.85 -18.07
CA ILE A 306 10.76 5.00 -17.45
C ILE A 306 11.72 3.87 -17.87
N GLY A 307 11.33 3.06 -18.85
CA GLY A 307 12.10 1.90 -19.28
C GLY A 307 12.23 0.78 -18.24
N HIS A 308 11.39 0.75 -17.20
CA HIS A 308 11.39 -0.29 -16.17
C HIS A 308 10.85 -1.62 -16.73
N SER A 309 11.60 -2.70 -16.56
CA SER A 309 11.18 -4.07 -16.85
C SER A 309 10.36 -4.64 -15.71
N LEU A 310 9.18 -5.17 -16.04
CA LEU A 310 8.36 -5.96 -15.12
C LEU A 310 8.72 -7.45 -15.17
N ASP A 311 9.78 -7.83 -15.88
CA ASP A 311 10.22 -9.22 -15.95
C ASP A 311 10.72 -9.68 -14.58
N TYR A 312 10.29 -10.88 -14.22
CA TYR A 312 10.74 -11.55 -13.01
C TYR A 312 10.94 -13.04 -13.29
N LYS A 313 11.67 -13.71 -12.40
CA LYS A 313 11.88 -15.16 -12.44
C LYS A 313 11.78 -15.75 -11.04
N VAL A 314 10.75 -16.57 -10.82
CA VAL A 314 10.63 -17.36 -9.60
C VAL A 314 11.64 -18.51 -9.62
N MET A 315 12.38 -18.64 -8.54
CA MET A 315 13.36 -19.68 -8.33
C MET A 315 12.77 -20.74 -7.38
N TRP A 316 12.99 -22.00 -7.70
CA TRP A 316 12.59 -23.12 -6.87
C TRP A 316 13.83 -23.81 -6.33
N ARG A 317 13.80 -24.20 -5.06
CA ARG A 317 14.79 -25.09 -4.47
C ARG A 317 14.72 -26.40 -5.25
N SER A 318 15.84 -26.86 -5.78
CA SER A 318 15.88 -28.17 -6.41
C SER A 318 15.44 -29.21 -5.38
N SER A 319 14.45 -30.03 -5.73
CA SER A 319 14.12 -31.21 -4.96
C SER A 319 15.42 -31.99 -4.76
N LYS A 320 15.80 -32.25 -3.50
CA LYS A 320 16.79 -33.29 -3.26
C LYS A 320 16.21 -34.58 -3.85
N LEU A 321 16.82 -35.07 -4.93
CA LEU A 321 16.65 -36.44 -5.41
C LEU A 321 17.00 -37.40 -4.29
#